data_AF-A0A424SST0-F1
#
_entry.id   AF-A0A424SST0-F1
#
_cell.length_a   1.000
_cell.length_b   1.000
_cell.length_c   1.000
_cell.angle_alpha   90.00
_cell.angle_beta   90.00
_cell.angle_gamma   90.00
#
_symmetry.space_group_name_H-M   'P 1'
#
loop_
_entity.id
_entity.type
_entity.pdbx_description
1 polymer ?
#
loop_
_entity_poly.entity_id
_entity_poly.type
_entity_poly.pdbx_seq_one_letter_code
_entity_poly.pdbx_strand_id
1 'polypeptide(L)'
;MIIMGLDPGISGGISVIETKQNKLPKILYSLKMPVVSMYGKKIVDTKKVYESLISYKIDISIIEKVHAMPRQGVTSSFQFGRSFGAIETLAYLLSKRVDYVAPAVWKKHLGVGASKKDSLDLARLKFGNNDIWNKKTNDGIAEASLLVLYWISKY
;
A
#
# COMPACT_ATOMS: atom_id res chain seq x y z
N MET A 1 -2.45 15.87 -8.55
CA MET A 1 -2.29 14.46 -8.99
C MET A 1 -2.85 13.57 -7.91
N ILE A 2 -3.47 12.46 -8.30
CA ILE A 2 -3.93 11.42 -7.38
C ILE A 2 -2.99 10.23 -7.51
N ILE A 3 -2.36 9.85 -6.41
CA ILE A 3 -1.37 8.77 -6.36
C ILE A 3 -1.87 7.70 -5.40
N MET A 4 -1.82 6.45 -5.84
CA MET A 4 -2.18 5.29 -5.03
C MET A 4 -0.92 4.55 -4.57
N GLY A 5 -0.81 4.27 -3.28
CA GLY A 5 0.21 3.39 -2.71
C GLY A 5 -0.37 2.03 -2.39
N LEU A 6 0.40 0.98 -2.68
CA LEU A 6 -0.01 -0.41 -2.54
C LEU A 6 1.07 -1.21 -1.80
N ASP A 7 0.72 -1.69 -0.60
CA ASP A 7 1.36 -2.84 0.03
C ASP A 7 0.53 -4.09 -0.32
N PRO A 8 1.01 -4.93 -1.27
CA PRO A 8 0.23 -6.03 -1.84
C PRO A 8 0.12 -7.26 -0.92
N GLY A 9 0.71 -7.22 0.28
CA GLY A 9 0.59 -8.28 1.26
C GLY A 9 -0.85 -8.48 1.76
N ILE A 10 -1.16 -9.68 2.26
CA ILE A 10 -2.50 -9.98 2.80
C ILE A 10 -2.85 -9.20 4.07
N SER A 11 -1.82 -8.73 4.79
CA SER A 11 -1.94 -7.80 5.91
C SER A 11 -1.62 -6.36 5.52
N GLY A 12 -1.40 -6.12 4.23
CA GLY A 12 -1.00 -4.83 3.69
C GLY A 12 -2.15 -3.84 3.65
N GLY A 13 -1.96 -2.78 2.88
CA GLY A 13 -2.90 -1.68 2.79
C GLY A 13 -2.80 -0.93 1.48
N ILE A 14 -3.84 -0.13 1.26
CA ILE A 14 -4.01 0.73 0.11
C ILE A 14 -4.21 2.15 0.64
N SER A 15 -3.54 3.11 0.03
CA SER A 15 -3.71 4.53 0.34
C SER A 15 -3.83 5.33 -0.94
N VAL A 16 -4.83 6.19 -1.04
CA VAL A 16 -5.04 7.12 -2.16
C VAL A 16 -4.79 8.52 -1.63
N ILE A 17 -3.80 9.19 -2.19
CA ILE A 17 -3.30 10.48 -1.73
C ILE A 17 -3.41 11.49 -2.87
N GLU A 18 -4.00 12.63 -2.56
CA GLU A 18 -3.96 13.81 -3.42
C GLU A 18 -2.74 14.65 -3.10
N THR A 19 -1.95 14.96 -4.13
CA THR A 19 -0.88 15.95 -4.06
C THR A 19 -1.16 17.12 -4.98
N LYS A 20 -0.88 18.33 -4.50
CA LYS A 20 -1.03 19.61 -5.22
C LYS A 20 0.25 20.41 -4.99
N GLN A 21 0.66 21.20 -5.99
CA GLN A 21 1.82 22.08 -5.84
C GLN A 21 1.66 22.96 -4.60
N ASN A 22 2.74 23.05 -3.80
CA ASN A 22 2.83 23.83 -2.57
C ASN A 22 1.79 23.51 -1.48
N LYS A 23 1.18 22.31 -1.49
CA LYS A 23 0.32 21.83 -0.40
C LYS A 23 0.80 20.48 0.13
N LEU A 24 0.56 20.25 1.42
CA LEU A 24 0.82 18.96 2.03
C LEU A 24 -0.03 17.86 1.37
N PRO A 25 0.52 16.65 1.16
CA PRO A 25 -0.22 15.54 0.60
C PRO A 25 -1.38 15.14 1.53
N LYS A 26 -2.57 14.99 0.97
CA LYS A 26 -3.79 14.66 1.71
C LYS A 26 -4.25 13.26 1.37
N ILE A 27 -4.44 12.41 2.39
CA ILE A 27 -5.08 11.10 2.22
C ILE A 27 -6.56 11.33 1.87
N LEU A 28 -6.96 10.90 0.68
CA LEU A 28 -8.36 10.90 0.22
C LEU A 28 -9.08 9.64 0.68
N TYR A 29 -8.37 8.51 0.66
CA TYR A 29 -8.93 7.21 1.00
C TYR A 29 -7.82 6.30 1.51
N SER A 30 -8.17 5.43 2.45
CA SER A 30 -7.29 4.36 2.87
C SER A 30 -8.09 3.13 3.23
N LEU A 31 -7.54 1.97 2.90
CA LEU A 31 -8.22 0.70 3.06
C LEU A 31 -7.19 -0.34 3.46
N LYS A 32 -7.43 -1.00 4.59
CA LYS A 32 -6.72 -2.24 4.90
C LYS A 32 -7.11 -3.29 3.88
N MET A 33 -6.14 -4.09 3.42
CA MET A 33 -6.38 -5.13 2.42
C MET A 33 -7.64 -5.94 2.77
N PRO A 34 -8.72 -5.87 1.95
CA PRO A 34 -9.92 -6.62 2.22
C PRO A 34 -9.67 -8.09 1.87
N VAL A 35 -9.96 -8.97 2.81
CA VAL A 35 -9.62 -10.40 2.71
C VAL A 35 -10.84 -11.22 3.07
N VAL A 36 -11.16 -12.19 2.23
CA VAL A 36 -12.19 -13.21 2.46
C VAL A 36 -11.54 -14.55 2.77
N SER A 37 -12.19 -15.36 3.60
CA SER A 37 -11.77 -16.74 3.86
C SER A 37 -12.57 -17.66 2.96
N MET A 38 -11.89 -18.39 2.07
CA MET A 38 -12.50 -19.37 1.17
C MET A 38 -11.71 -20.67 1.27
N TYR A 39 -12.41 -21.79 1.55
CA TYR A 39 -11.78 -23.11 1.72
C TYR A 39 -10.59 -23.12 2.71
N GLY A 40 -10.69 -22.36 3.80
CA GLY A 40 -9.62 -22.25 4.80
C GLY A 40 -8.39 -21.45 4.35
N LYS A 41 -8.46 -20.76 3.19
CA LYS A 41 -7.42 -19.86 2.68
C LYS A 41 -7.93 -18.42 2.67
N LYS A 42 -7.04 -17.51 3.03
CA LYS A 42 -7.29 -16.07 2.94
C LYS A 42 -7.00 -15.60 1.51
N ILE A 43 -7.97 -14.94 0.88
CA ILE A 43 -7.88 -14.43 -0.49
C ILE A 43 -8.26 -12.95 -0.47
N VAL A 44 -7.54 -12.13 -1.24
CA VAL A 44 -7.88 -10.71 -1.40
C VAL A 44 -9.22 -10.58 -2.12
N ASP A 45 -10.13 -9.79 -1.54
CA ASP A 45 -11.41 -9.44 -2.15
C ASP A 45 -11.21 -8.34 -3.20
N THR A 46 -10.80 -8.77 -4.39
CA THR A 46 -10.46 -7.88 -5.51
C THR A 46 -11.65 -7.04 -5.96
N LYS A 47 -12.88 -7.58 -5.85
CA LYS A 47 -14.10 -6.85 -6.19
C LYS A 47 -14.31 -5.66 -5.25
N LYS A 48 -14.19 -5.88 -3.93
CA LYS A 48 -14.30 -4.81 -2.95
C LYS A 48 -13.22 -3.75 -3.10
N VAL A 49 -11.99 -4.15 -3.44
CA VAL A 49 -10.91 -3.20 -3.74
C VAL A 49 -11.29 -2.35 -4.96
N TYR A 50 -11.72 -2.98 -6.06
CA TYR A 50 -12.11 -2.29 -7.27
C TYR A 50 -13.27 -1.30 -7.04
N GLU A 51 -14.35 -1.72 -6.42
CA GLU A 51 -15.51 -0.88 -6.12
C GLU A 51 -15.15 0.32 -5.24
N SER A 52 -14.22 0.13 -4.30
CA SER A 52 -13.72 1.20 -3.44
C SER A 52 -12.86 2.22 -4.18
N LEU A 53 -12.22 1.82 -5.29
CA LEU A 53 -11.20 2.64 -5.96
C LEU A 53 -11.66 3.22 -7.30
N ILE A 54 -12.69 2.66 -7.93
CA ILE A 54 -13.12 3.02 -9.29
C ILE A 54 -13.56 4.48 -9.46
N SER A 55 -13.99 5.12 -8.36
CA SER A 55 -14.38 6.54 -8.37
C SER A 55 -13.20 7.51 -8.38
N TYR A 56 -11.99 7.03 -8.06
CA TYR A 56 -10.78 7.85 -8.03
C TYR A 56 -10.07 7.83 -9.39
N LYS A 57 -9.81 9.00 -9.96
CA LYS A 57 -9.00 9.14 -11.18
C LYS A 57 -7.52 9.06 -10.82
N ILE A 58 -7.01 7.85 -10.60
CA ILE A 58 -5.64 7.60 -10.17
C ILE A 58 -4.68 7.89 -11.33
N ASP A 59 -3.76 8.83 -11.13
CA ASP A 59 -2.75 9.14 -12.14
C ASP A 59 -1.62 8.10 -12.08
N ILE A 60 -1.19 7.73 -10.87
CA ILE A 60 -0.01 6.88 -10.65
C ILE A 60 -0.28 5.90 -9.51
N SER A 61 0.06 4.63 -9.71
CA SER A 61 0.09 3.61 -8.66
C SER A 61 1.52 3.20 -8.33
N ILE A 62 1.86 3.18 -7.04
CA ILE A 62 3.16 2.74 -6.54
C ILE A 62 2.98 1.43 -5.81
N ILE A 63 3.59 0.37 -6.34
CA ILE A 63 3.54 -0.97 -5.75
C ILE A 63 4.86 -1.23 -5.03
N GLU A 64 4.78 -1.71 -3.79
CA GLU A 64 5.97 -2.18 -3.11
C GLU A 64 6.52 -3.44 -3.81
N LYS A 65 7.79 -3.39 -4.24
CA LYS A 65 8.46 -4.50 -4.93
C LYS A 65 8.91 -5.56 -3.94
N VAL A 66 7.94 -6.34 -3.48
CA VAL A 66 8.14 -7.48 -2.57
C VAL A 66 8.35 -8.79 -3.33
N HIS A 67 9.08 -9.72 -2.71
CA HIS A 67 9.41 -11.01 -3.30
C HIS A 67 9.15 -12.14 -2.29
N ALA A 68 8.91 -13.35 -2.78
CA ALA A 68 8.82 -14.52 -1.91
C ALA A 68 10.15 -14.73 -1.19
N MET A 69 10.11 -14.93 0.13
CA MET A 69 11.33 -15.10 0.91
C MET A 69 11.87 -16.52 0.79
N PRO A 70 13.21 -16.70 0.77
CA PRO A 70 13.81 -18.03 0.84
C PRO A 70 13.26 -18.80 2.05
N ARG A 71 12.99 -20.10 1.88
CA ARG A 71 12.42 -21.01 2.91
C ARG A 71 10.97 -20.73 3.33
N GLN A 72 10.22 -19.88 2.62
CA GLN A 72 8.77 -19.86 2.77
C GLN A 72 8.14 -21.17 2.27
N GLY A 73 7.12 -21.66 2.98
CA GLY A 73 6.36 -22.83 2.53
C GLY A 73 5.70 -22.56 1.18
N VAL A 74 5.79 -23.53 0.26
CA VAL A 74 5.30 -23.44 -1.13
C VAL A 74 3.86 -22.91 -1.24
N THR A 75 2.97 -23.36 -0.36
CA THR A 75 1.58 -22.90 -0.30
C THR A 75 1.48 -21.42 0.05
N SER A 76 2.28 -20.92 0.99
CA SER A 76 2.27 -19.52 1.40
C SER A 76 2.85 -18.61 0.31
N SER A 77 3.91 -19.06 -0.38
CA SER A 77 4.50 -18.35 -1.52
C SER A 77 3.51 -18.23 -2.67
N PHE A 78 2.75 -19.28 -2.97
CA PHE A 78 1.70 -19.25 -3.99
C PHE A 78 0.56 -18.30 -3.62
N GLN A 79 0.08 -18.33 -2.37
CA GLN A 79 -0.97 -17.41 -1.90
C GLN A 79 -0.53 -15.95 -1.92
N PHE A 80 0.74 -15.71 -1.59
CA PHE A 80 1.35 -14.38 -1.72
C PHE A 80 1.40 -13.92 -3.18
N GLY A 81 1.88 -14.76 -4.09
CA GLY A 81 1.89 -14.45 -5.53
C GLY A 81 0.48 -14.18 -6.09
N ARG A 82 -0.52 -14.96 -5.66
CA ARG A 82 -1.92 -14.73 -6.03
C ARG A 82 -2.44 -13.37 -5.54
N SER A 83 -2.12 -12.99 -4.30
CA SER A 83 -2.53 -11.71 -3.72
C SER A 83 -1.84 -10.54 -4.43
N PHE A 84 -0.53 -10.68 -4.68
CA PHE A 84 0.27 -9.70 -5.41
C PHE A 84 -0.26 -9.46 -6.82
N GLY A 85 -0.45 -10.53 -7.61
CA GLY A 85 -0.94 -10.43 -8.98
C GLY A 85 -2.34 -9.83 -9.07
N ALA A 86 -3.22 -10.09 -8.09
CA ALA A 86 -4.55 -9.48 -8.04
C ALA A 86 -4.49 -7.96 -7.85
N ILE A 87 -3.65 -7.49 -6.93
CA ILE A 87 -3.47 -6.05 -6.66
C ILE A 87 -2.72 -5.35 -7.79
N GLU A 88 -1.70 -6.00 -8.34
CA GLU A 88 -0.97 -5.52 -9.51
C GLU A 88 -1.90 -5.30 -10.71
N THR A 89 -2.76 -6.27 -11.00
CA THR A 89 -3.76 -6.16 -12.08
C THR A 89 -4.68 -4.95 -11.85
N LEU A 90 -5.17 -4.76 -10.62
CA LEU A 90 -6.00 -3.59 -10.30
C LEU A 90 -5.25 -2.27 -10.46
N ALA A 91 -3.97 -2.21 -10.08
CA ALA A 91 -3.15 -1.03 -10.26
C ALA A 91 -3.05 -0.63 -11.74
N TYR A 92 -2.79 -1.61 -12.62
CA TYR A 92 -2.74 -1.38 -14.06
C TYR A 92 -4.08 -0.99 -14.67
N LEU A 93 -5.19 -1.51 -14.15
CA LEU A 93 -6.54 -1.16 -14.65
C LEU A 93 -7.02 0.21 -14.18
N LEU A 94 -6.66 0.62 -12.97
CA LEU A 94 -7.20 1.81 -12.32
C LEU A 94 -6.33 3.07 -12.50
N SER A 95 -5.07 2.91 -12.92
CA SER A 95 -4.13 4.03 -13.02
C SER A 95 -3.47 4.17 -14.38
N LYS A 96 -3.03 5.39 -14.69
CA LYS A 96 -2.37 5.69 -15.98
C LYS A 96 -0.92 5.19 -16.03
N ARG A 97 -0.27 5.07 -14.87
CA ARG A 97 1.12 4.64 -14.73
C ARG A 97 1.29 3.81 -13.46
N VAL A 98 2.08 2.75 -13.54
CA VAL A 98 2.45 1.91 -12.40
C VAL A 98 3.97 1.95 -12.23
N ASP A 99 4.44 2.28 -11.04
CA ASP A 99 5.84 2.21 -10.66
C ASP A 99 6.06 1.21 -9.51
N TYR A 100 7.23 0.58 -9.49
CA TYR A 100 7.61 -0.36 -8.45
C TYR A 100 8.75 0.20 -7.61
N VAL A 101 8.63 0.12 -6.29
CA VAL A 101 9.65 0.62 -5.37
C VAL A 101 10.00 -0.45 -4.35
N ALA A 102 11.29 -0.77 -4.25
CA ALA A 102 11.76 -1.79 -3.32
C ALA A 102 11.70 -1.30 -1.85
N PRO A 103 11.32 -2.18 -0.89
CA PRO A 103 11.23 -1.84 0.53
C PRO A 103 12.48 -1.15 1.08
N ALA A 104 13.65 -1.71 0.76
CA ALA A 104 14.93 -1.20 1.24
C ALA A 104 15.23 0.24 0.76
N VAL A 105 14.72 0.65 -0.40
CA VAL A 105 14.99 1.96 -0.98
C VAL A 105 14.17 3.04 -0.29
N TRP A 106 12.86 2.85 -0.19
CA TRP A 106 11.97 3.85 0.40
C TRP A 106 12.14 3.93 1.92
N LYS A 107 12.32 2.79 2.61
CA LYS A 107 12.55 2.76 4.07
C LYS A 107 13.85 3.48 4.44
N LYS A 108 14.93 3.25 3.68
CA LYS A 108 16.21 3.96 3.87
C LYS A 108 16.07 5.46 3.61
N HIS A 109 15.36 5.87 2.56
CA HIS A 109 15.18 7.29 2.24
C HIS A 109 14.37 8.03 3.32
N LEU A 110 13.36 7.39 3.90
CA LEU A 110 12.51 7.97 4.94
C LEU A 110 13.03 7.77 6.37
N GLY A 111 14.13 7.03 6.56
CA GLY A 111 14.67 6.71 7.88
C GLY A 111 13.75 5.81 8.72
N VAL A 112 12.93 4.97 8.08
CA VAL A 112 12.02 4.04 8.76
C VAL A 112 12.75 2.75 9.07
N GLY A 113 12.68 2.31 10.32
CA GLY A 113 13.24 1.03 10.76
C GLY A 113 12.46 -0.17 10.23
N ALA A 114 12.86 -1.37 10.66
CA ALA A 114 12.17 -2.62 10.30
C ALA A 114 10.86 -2.84 11.11
N SER A 115 10.59 -1.98 12.11
CA SER A 115 9.46 -2.12 13.01
C SER A 115 8.19 -1.54 12.40
N LYS A 116 7.10 -2.30 12.49
CA LYS A 116 5.74 -1.87 12.08
C LYS A 116 5.27 -0.61 12.82
N LYS A 117 5.76 -0.40 14.04
CA LYS A 117 5.43 0.78 14.85
C LYS A 117 6.05 2.05 14.25
N ASP A 118 7.26 1.94 13.71
CA ASP A 118 8.00 3.07 13.16
C ASP A 118 7.28 3.63 11.93
N SER A 119 6.73 2.75 11.09
CA SER A 119 5.88 3.12 9.95
C SER A 119 4.64 3.91 10.40
N LEU A 120 3.95 3.47 11.47
CA LEU A 120 2.77 4.16 12.01
C LEU A 120 3.12 5.53 12.59
N ASP A 121 4.20 5.61 13.37
CA ASP A 121 4.62 6.86 14.01
C ASP A 121 5.10 7.89 12.97
N LEU A 122 5.83 7.45 11.93
CA LEU A 122 6.21 8.35 10.83
C LEU A 122 4.99 8.79 10.01
N ALA A 123 4.04 7.89 9.74
CA ALA A 123 2.82 8.26 9.04
C ALA A 123 2.01 9.30 9.82
N ARG A 124 1.92 9.16 11.15
CA ARG A 124 1.30 10.16 12.04
C ARG A 124 2.00 11.52 11.95
N LEU A 125 3.34 11.53 11.92
CA LEU A 125 4.12 12.76 11.79
C LEU A 125 3.91 13.45 10.43
N LYS A 126 3.79 12.69 9.34
CA LYS A 126 3.74 13.23 7.97
C LYS A 126 2.33 13.57 7.48
N PHE A 127 1.34 12.78 7.87
CA PHE A 127 -0.06 12.94 7.44
C PHE A 127 -0.98 13.49 8.53
N GLY A 128 -0.42 13.85 9.69
CA GLY A 128 -1.15 14.38 10.83
C GLY A 128 -1.78 13.30 11.72
N ASN A 129 -2.33 13.75 12.84
CA ASN A 129 -2.91 12.87 13.85
C ASN A 129 -4.31 12.39 13.43
N ASN A 130 -4.35 11.30 12.68
CA ASN A 130 -5.57 10.60 12.30
C ASN A 130 -5.75 9.33 13.15
N ASP A 131 -7.00 9.02 13.54
CA ASP A 131 -7.34 7.81 14.30
C ASP A 131 -6.93 6.51 13.61
N ILE A 132 -6.75 6.55 12.29
CA ILE A 132 -6.25 5.43 11.50
C ILE A 132 -4.89 4.94 12.02
N TRP A 133 -4.02 5.83 12.53
CA TRP A 133 -2.69 5.48 13.01
C TRP A 133 -2.68 4.88 14.42
N ASN A 134 -3.77 5.02 15.17
CA ASN A 134 -3.87 4.49 16.54
C ASN A 134 -4.02 2.96 16.55
N LYS A 135 -4.51 2.39 15.45
CA LYS A 135 -4.68 0.95 15.31
C LYS A 135 -3.38 0.30 14.83
N LYS A 136 -2.76 -0.51 15.69
CA LYS A 136 -1.53 -1.28 15.37
C LYS A 136 -1.67 -2.18 14.13
N THR A 137 -2.89 -2.57 13.78
CA THR A 137 -3.22 -3.44 12.66
C THR A 137 -3.33 -2.71 11.31
N ASN A 138 -3.11 -1.39 11.30
CA ASN A 138 -3.11 -0.52 10.12
C ASN A 138 -1.69 -0.19 9.65
N ASP A 139 -0.68 -0.96 10.06
CA ASP A 139 0.70 -0.83 9.62
C ASP A 139 0.81 -0.88 8.08
N GLY A 140 0.07 -1.77 7.41
CA GLY A 140 0.04 -1.81 5.95
C GLY A 140 -0.51 -0.54 5.28
N ILE A 141 -1.46 0.16 5.93
CA ILE A 141 -1.95 1.46 5.43
C ILE A 141 -0.85 2.53 5.58
N ALA A 142 -0.12 2.48 6.70
CA ALA A 142 0.99 3.39 6.94
C ALA A 142 2.11 3.17 5.93
N GLU A 143 2.52 1.92 5.68
CA GLU A 143 3.55 1.62 4.66
C GLU A 143 3.10 2.06 3.26
N ALA A 144 1.85 1.77 2.87
CA ALA A 144 1.31 2.25 1.60
C ALA A 144 1.30 3.79 1.47
N SER A 145 0.99 4.50 2.55
CA SER A 145 0.99 5.98 2.55
C SER A 145 2.40 6.56 2.48
N LEU A 146 3.33 5.97 3.22
CA LEU A 146 4.75 6.35 3.20
C LEU A 146 5.42 6.06 1.85
N LEU A 147 5.00 4.98 1.16
CA LEU A 147 5.45 4.65 -0.18
C LEU A 147 5.12 5.76 -1.18
N VAL A 148 3.90 6.31 -1.11
CA VAL A 148 3.50 7.47 -1.93
C VAL A 148 4.29 8.71 -1.55
N LEU A 149 4.51 8.95 -0.24
CA LEU A 149 5.30 10.09 0.22
C LEU A 149 6.73 10.04 -0.32
N TYR A 150 7.36 8.86 -0.30
CA TYR A 150 8.67 8.65 -0.91
C TYR A 150 8.68 8.97 -2.40
N TRP A 151 7.64 8.55 -3.13
CA TRP A 151 7.56 8.83 -4.56
C TRP A 151 7.45 10.33 -4.83
N ILE A 152 6.58 11.03 -4.08
CA ILE A 152 6.41 12.50 -4.17
C ILE A 152 7.70 13.25 -3.78
N SER A 153 8.49 12.74 -2.82
CA SER A 153 9.73 13.42 -2.43
C SER A 153 10.86 13.25 -3.44
N LYS A 154 10.73 12.27 -4.34
CA LYS A 154 11.75 11.95 -5.35
C LYS A 154 11.45 12.55 -6.73
N TYR A 155 10.17 12.79 -7.05
CA TYR A 155 9.69 13.23 -8.36
C TYR A 155 8.78 14.46 -8.21
#